data_AF-A0A143X3M5-F1
#
_entry.id   AF-A0A143X3M5-F1
#
_cell.length_a   1.000
_cell.length_b   1.000
_cell.length_c   1.000
_cell.angle_alpha   90.00
_cell.angle_beta   90.00
_cell.angle_gamma   90.00
#
_symmetry.space_group_name_H-M   'P 1'
#
loop_
_entity.id
_entity.type
_entity.pdbx_description
1 polymer ?
#
loop_
_entity_poly.entity_id
_entity_poly.type
_entity_poly.pdbx_seq_one_letter_code
_entity_poly.pdbx_strand_id
1 'polypeptide(L)'
;MYFAKNFQFQMKEINARVEVPTEEYHMNLHASNSNPNHLALIISFGGRGAIVHHIAKILKKTKTPIVLITSTQANRLKEQADYCIYMSSFENHYHKISSFSTRMTLLYILDTLYSIYFKRHYEENLKWKIESYQRMTEGDS
;
A
#
# COMPACT_ATOMS: atom_id res chain seq x y z
N MET A 1 -9.45 -2.95 0.65
CA MET A 1 -9.68 -1.63 0.03
C MET A 1 -9.65 -0.49 1.04
N TYR A 2 -10.46 -0.53 2.10
CA TYR A 2 -10.52 0.54 3.11
C TYR A 2 -9.15 0.93 3.71
N PHE A 3 -8.33 -0.04 4.12
CA PHE A 3 -7.01 0.23 4.71
C PHE A 3 -6.04 0.95 3.76
N ALA A 4 -6.01 0.55 2.48
CA ALA A 4 -5.15 1.20 1.48
C ALA A 4 -5.61 2.64 1.20
N LYS A 5 -6.93 2.89 1.16
CA LYS A 5 -7.49 4.24 1.03
C LYS A 5 -7.20 5.11 2.27
N ASN A 6 -7.24 4.54 3.47
CA ASN A 6 -6.83 5.25 4.69
C ASN A 6 -5.34 5.62 4.64
N PHE A 7 -4.47 4.69 4.23
CA PHE A 7 -3.05 4.96 4.03
C PHE A 7 -2.82 6.06 2.98
N GLN A 8 -3.54 6.02 1.86
CA GLN A 8 -3.53 7.09 0.86
C GLN A 8 -3.91 8.44 1.46
N PHE A 9 -4.97 8.48 2.27
CA PHE A 9 -5.40 9.70 2.95
C PHE A 9 -4.31 10.25 3.88
N GLN A 10 -3.77 9.42 4.78
CA GLN A 10 -2.69 9.80 5.70
C GLN A 10 -1.45 10.33 4.97
N MET A 11 -1.05 9.68 3.88
CA MET A 11 0.07 10.12 3.05
C MET A 11 -0.22 11.46 2.36
N LYS A 12 -1.47 11.68 1.90
CA LYS A 12 -1.88 12.95 1.29
C LYS A 12 -1.83 14.12 2.27
N GLU A 13 -2.14 13.91 3.56
CA GLU A 13 -2.06 14.96 4.59
C GLU A 13 -0.64 15.53 4.75
N ILE A 14 0.38 14.76 4.39
CA ILE A 14 1.79 15.16 4.42
C ILE A 14 2.36 15.39 3.01
N ASN A 15 1.49 15.66 2.04
CA ASN A 15 1.84 15.91 0.64
C ASN A 15 2.61 14.76 -0.05
N ALA A 16 2.47 13.53 0.45
CA ALA A 16 3.03 12.34 -0.18
C ALA A 16 1.97 11.69 -1.08
N ARG A 17 2.26 11.61 -2.38
CA ARG A 17 1.33 11.07 -3.38
C ARG A 17 1.29 9.55 -3.34
N VAL A 18 0.12 9.00 -3.03
CA VAL A 18 -0.19 7.58 -3.14
C VAL A 18 -1.46 7.42 -3.97
N GLU A 19 -1.45 6.46 -4.90
CA GLU A 19 -2.60 6.13 -5.74
C GLU A 19 -3.07 4.71 -5.42
N VAL A 20 -4.38 4.53 -5.22
CA VAL A 20 -5.00 3.24 -4.89
C VAL A 20 -6.03 2.90 -5.97
N PRO A 21 -5.59 2.55 -7.20
CA PRO A 21 -6.50 2.22 -8.28
C PRO A 21 -7.33 0.99 -7.92
N THR A 22 -8.65 1.09 -8.08
CA THR A 22 -9.60 0.05 -7.67
C THR A 22 -10.19 -0.72 -8.84
N GLU A 23 -10.19 -0.10 -10.02
CA GLU A 23 -10.69 -0.69 -11.26
C GLU A 23 -9.53 -1.26 -12.06
N GLU A 24 -9.76 -2.38 -12.74
CA GLU A 24 -8.74 -3.08 -13.51
C GLU A 24 -8.11 -2.20 -14.60
N TYR A 25 -8.93 -1.42 -15.32
CA TYR A 25 -8.41 -0.48 -16.32
C TYR A 25 -7.44 0.53 -15.70
N HIS A 26 -7.80 1.12 -14.55
CA HIS A 26 -6.94 2.05 -13.83
C HIS A 26 -5.69 1.37 -13.28
N MET A 27 -5.77 0.16 -12.72
CA MET A 27 -4.59 -0.58 -12.27
C MET A 27 -3.59 -0.79 -13.42
N ASN A 28 -4.08 -1.17 -14.60
CA ASN A 28 -3.26 -1.35 -15.79
C ASN A 28 -2.62 -0.03 -16.26
N LEU A 29 -3.39 1.05 -16.27
CA LEU A 29 -2.89 2.38 -16.66
C LEU A 29 -1.80 2.88 -15.71
N HIS A 30 -2.02 2.76 -14.39
CA HIS A 30 -1.02 3.14 -13.39
C HIS A 30 0.24 2.28 -13.49
N ALA A 31 0.10 0.97 -13.65
CA ALA A 31 1.25 0.08 -13.82
C ALA A 31 2.02 0.40 -15.10
N SER A 32 1.34 0.66 -16.21
CA SER A 32 1.99 0.93 -17.51
C SER A 32 2.71 2.28 -17.55
N ASN A 33 2.20 3.28 -16.83
CA ASN A 33 2.81 4.61 -16.74
C ASN A 33 3.84 4.74 -15.60
N SER A 34 4.04 3.67 -14.81
CA SER A 34 5.04 3.65 -13.75
C SER A 34 6.46 3.59 -14.32
N ASN A 35 7.46 3.85 -13.47
CA ASN A 35 8.87 3.83 -13.84
C ASN A 35 9.73 3.54 -12.58
N PRO A 36 11.08 3.51 -12.67
CA PRO A 36 11.95 3.22 -11.53
C PRO A 36 11.87 4.19 -10.34
N ASN A 37 11.34 5.41 -10.53
CA ASN A 37 11.17 6.39 -9.46
C ASN A 37 9.85 6.22 -8.68
N HIS A 38 8.99 5.30 -9.12
CA HIS A 38 7.78 4.92 -8.40
C HIS A 38 8.01 3.70 -7.53
N LEU A 39 7.15 3.47 -6.54
CA LEU A 39 7.14 2.23 -5.75
C LEU A 39 5.74 1.61 -5.82
N ALA A 40 5.67 0.33 -6.19
CA ALA A 40 4.42 -0.41 -6.20
C ALA A 40 4.26 -1.24 -4.92
N LEU A 41 3.19 -0.98 -4.17
CA LEU A 41 2.76 -1.81 -3.05
C LEU A 41 1.65 -2.75 -3.51
N ILE A 42 1.97 -4.04 -3.65
CA ILE A 42 0.99 -5.07 -3.99
C ILE A 42 0.52 -5.74 -2.70
N ILE A 43 -0.78 -5.65 -2.40
CA ILE A 43 -1.39 -6.34 -1.24
C ILE A 43 -2.18 -7.53 -1.75
N SER A 44 -1.74 -8.75 -1.43
CA SER A 44 -2.42 -9.98 -1.87
C SER A 44 -2.29 -11.11 -0.87
N PHE A 45 -3.43 -11.59 -0.36
CA PHE A 45 -3.49 -12.80 0.47
C PHE A 45 -3.54 -14.04 -0.42
N GLY A 46 -2.47 -14.84 -0.38
CA GLY A 46 -2.38 -16.11 -1.12
C GLY A 46 -2.18 -16.00 -2.63
N GLY A 47 -2.07 -14.79 -3.20
CA GLY A 47 -1.66 -14.60 -4.60
C GLY A 47 -2.58 -15.20 -5.66
N ARG A 48 -3.86 -15.43 -5.35
CA ARG A 48 -4.79 -16.18 -6.21
C ARG A 48 -5.42 -15.34 -7.34
N GLY A 49 -5.34 -14.01 -7.29
CA GLY A 49 -5.96 -13.15 -8.29
C GLY A 49 -5.11 -13.04 -9.56
N ALA A 50 -5.67 -13.46 -10.71
CA ALA A 50 -4.99 -13.39 -12.01
C ALA A 50 -4.51 -11.97 -12.37
N ILE A 51 -5.31 -10.95 -12.02
CA ILE A 51 -4.96 -9.55 -12.25
C ILE A 51 -3.66 -9.14 -11.55
N VAL A 52 -3.39 -9.64 -10.34
CA VAL A 52 -2.19 -9.23 -9.58
C VAL A 52 -0.92 -9.71 -10.26
N HIS A 53 -0.93 -10.92 -10.84
CA HIS A 53 0.18 -11.44 -11.64
C HIS A 53 0.37 -10.64 -12.94
N HIS A 54 -0.72 -10.22 -13.56
CA HIS A 54 -0.66 -9.38 -14.76
C HIS A 54 -0.03 -8.01 -14.45
N ILE A 55 -0.50 -7.34 -13.39
CA ILE A 55 0.05 -6.07 -12.93
C ILE A 55 1.53 -6.20 -12.55
N ALA A 56 1.91 -7.24 -11.82
CA ALA A 56 3.32 -7.48 -11.48
C ALA A 56 4.20 -7.65 -12.73
N LYS A 57 3.71 -8.32 -13.79
CA LYS A 57 4.43 -8.41 -15.08
C LYS A 57 4.61 -7.04 -15.74
N ILE A 58 3.59 -6.18 -15.72
CA ILE A 58 3.71 -4.82 -16.27
C ILE A 58 4.75 -4.02 -15.48
N LEU A 59 4.66 -4.04 -14.14
CA LEU A 59 5.60 -3.34 -13.26
C LEU A 59 7.06 -3.78 -13.46
N LYS A 60 7.31 -5.07 -13.72
CA LYS A 60 8.65 -5.55 -14.08
C LYS A 60 9.13 -5.00 -15.42
N LYS A 61 8.25 -4.87 -16.41
CA LYS A 61 8.59 -4.28 -17.72
C LYS A 61 8.93 -2.79 -17.59
N THR A 62 8.19 -2.06 -16.76
CA THR A 62 8.44 -0.63 -16.47
C THR A 62 9.58 -0.41 -15.48
N LYS A 63 10.18 -1.49 -14.95
CA LYS A 63 11.26 -1.47 -13.96
C LYS A 63 10.87 -0.75 -12.67
N THR A 64 9.59 -0.79 -12.30
CA THR A 64 9.11 -0.25 -11.04
C THR A 64 9.37 -1.23 -9.91
N PRO A 65 10.06 -0.82 -8.84
CA PRO A 65 10.27 -1.68 -7.67
C PRO A 65 8.94 -2.09 -7.04
N ILE A 66 8.87 -3.36 -6.63
CA ILE A 66 7.66 -3.99 -6.11
C ILE A 66 7.89 -4.48 -4.69
N VAL A 67 7.06 -3.99 -3.76
CA VAL A 67 6.94 -4.52 -2.40
C VAL A 67 5.63 -5.31 -2.32
N LEU A 68 5.74 -6.61 -2.04
CA LEU A 68 4.60 -7.50 -1.87
C LEU A 68 4.25 -7.65 -0.38
N ILE A 69 3.03 -7.28 -0.01
CA ILE A 69 2.44 -7.54 1.31
C ILE A 69 1.55 -8.79 1.18
N THR A 70 1.97 -9.91 1.77
CA THR A 70 1.32 -11.22 1.58
C THR A 70 1.37 -12.12 2.81
N SER A 71 0.63 -13.22 2.83
CA SER A 71 0.73 -14.25 3.88
C SER A 71 1.99 -15.10 3.71
N THR A 72 2.39 -15.85 4.74
CA THR A 72 3.58 -16.73 4.67
C THR A 72 3.38 -17.94 3.75
N GLN A 73 2.15 -18.23 3.31
CA GLN A 73 1.83 -19.32 2.39
C GLN A 73 2.59 -19.20 1.06
N ALA A 74 2.69 -20.33 0.33
CA ALA A 74 3.31 -20.36 -0.98
C ALA A 74 2.58 -19.39 -1.94
N ASN A 75 3.34 -18.48 -2.56
CA ASN A 75 2.80 -17.45 -3.44
C ASN A 75 3.79 -17.15 -4.56
N ARG A 76 3.39 -17.41 -5.81
CA ARG A 76 4.24 -17.21 -7.00
C ARG A 76 4.57 -15.73 -7.26
N LEU A 77 3.78 -14.78 -6.71
CA LEU A 77 4.09 -13.36 -6.79
C LEU A 77 5.40 -13.00 -6.09
N LYS A 78 5.88 -13.83 -5.15
CA LYS A 78 7.18 -13.60 -4.48
C LYS A 78 8.33 -13.59 -5.47
N GLU A 79 8.25 -14.37 -6.55
CA GLU A 79 9.27 -14.41 -7.61
C GLU A 79 9.32 -13.12 -8.44
N GLN A 80 8.25 -12.33 -8.40
CA GLN A 80 8.16 -11.07 -9.14
C GLN A 80 8.44 -9.85 -8.25
N ALA A 81 8.38 -9.99 -6.93
CA ALA A 81 8.58 -8.89 -6.00
C ALA A 81 10.06 -8.68 -5.67
N ASP A 82 10.48 -7.43 -5.50
CA ASP A 82 11.84 -7.10 -5.05
C ASP A 82 11.94 -7.20 -3.52
N TYR A 83 10.84 -6.94 -2.82
CA TYR A 83 10.74 -7.06 -1.36
C TYR A 83 9.43 -7.72 -0.95
N CYS A 84 9.44 -8.43 0.19
CA CYS A 84 8.25 -9.06 0.76
C CYS A 84 8.07 -8.65 2.22
N ILE A 85 6.86 -8.20 2.57
CA ILE A 85 6.42 -8.01 3.96
C ILE A 85 5.37 -9.07 4.26
N TYR A 86 5.65 -9.90 5.27
CA TYR A 86 4.76 -10.99 5.64
C TYR A 86 3.73 -10.54 6.66
N MET A 87 2.47 -10.85 6.37
CA MET A 87 1.39 -10.80 7.32
C MET A 87 1.40 -12.08 8.16
N SER A 88 1.04 -11.94 9.43
CA SER A 88 0.99 -13.00 10.40
C SER A 88 0.12 -14.14 9.89
N SER A 89 0.65 -15.36 9.95
CA SER A 89 -0.01 -16.56 9.44
C SER A 89 -0.79 -17.34 10.48
N PHE A 90 -1.08 -16.73 11.64
CA PHE A 90 -2.03 -17.29 12.62
C PHE A 90 -3.46 -17.22 12.06
N GLU A 91 -3.71 -17.99 11.00
CA GLU A 91 -5.03 -18.30 10.46
C GLU A 91 -5.17 -19.82 10.48
N ASN A 92 -5.35 -20.37 11.67
CA ASN A 92 -5.76 -21.76 11.81
C ASN A 92 -7.22 -21.85 11.31
N HIS A 93 -7.44 -22.59 10.23
CA HIS A 93 -8.71 -22.63 9.48
C HIS A 93 -9.92 -23.06 10.34
N TYR A 94 -9.65 -23.71 11.49
CA TYR A 94 -10.63 -24.36 12.37
C TYR A 94 -11.13 -23.51 13.56
N HIS A 95 -10.43 -22.46 13.98
CA HIS A 95 -10.76 -21.69 15.20
C HIS A 95 -10.99 -20.20 14.91
N LYS A 96 -11.88 -19.90 13.95
CA LYS A 96 -12.06 -18.53 13.44
C LYS A 96 -12.75 -17.58 14.43
N ILE A 97 -12.09 -16.44 14.70
CA ILE A 97 -12.75 -15.12 14.78
C ILE A 97 -12.51 -14.41 13.43
N SER A 98 -13.10 -14.93 12.33
CA SER A 98 -13.12 -14.28 11.00
C SER A 98 -11.75 -13.82 10.42
N SER A 99 -11.76 -12.91 9.44
CA SER A 99 -10.61 -12.22 8.82
C SER A 99 -9.90 -11.21 9.75
N PHE A 100 -10.05 -11.35 11.06
CA PHE A 100 -9.56 -10.38 12.05
C PHE A 100 -8.04 -10.24 12.04
N SER A 101 -7.30 -11.36 12.12
CA SER A 101 -5.84 -11.38 12.14
C SER A 101 -5.23 -10.75 10.88
N THR A 102 -5.79 -11.10 9.71
CA THR A 102 -5.47 -10.52 8.41
C THR A 102 -5.65 -9.00 8.39
N ARG A 103 -6.82 -8.51 8.86
CA ARG A 103 -7.11 -7.07 8.88
C ARG A 103 -6.20 -6.33 9.85
N MET A 104 -6.00 -6.87 11.05
CA MET A 104 -5.14 -6.29 12.09
C MET A 104 -3.71 -6.16 11.60
N THR A 105 -3.16 -7.23 11.00
CA THR A 105 -1.78 -7.20 10.53
C THR A 105 -1.58 -6.25 9.35
N LEU A 106 -2.54 -6.19 8.41
CA LEU A 106 -2.45 -5.26 7.29
C LEU A 106 -2.51 -3.79 7.78
N LEU A 107 -3.39 -3.48 8.72
CA LEU A 107 -3.46 -2.15 9.34
C LEU A 107 -2.13 -1.79 10.01
N TYR A 108 -1.61 -2.70 10.84
CA TYR A 108 -0.34 -2.51 11.53
C TYR A 108 0.83 -2.24 10.56
N ILE A 109 0.92 -2.99 9.46
CA ILE A 109 1.97 -2.79 8.44
C ILE A 109 1.84 -1.39 7.83
N LEU A 110 0.64 -0.98 7.42
CA LEU A 110 0.43 0.32 6.79
C LEU A 110 0.70 1.49 7.75
N ASP A 111 0.26 1.40 9.01
CA ASP A 111 0.54 2.41 10.03
C ASP A 111 2.04 2.48 10.37
N THR A 112 2.72 1.34 10.35
CA THR A 112 4.18 1.28 10.55
C THR A 112 4.92 1.95 9.38
N LEU A 113 4.52 1.66 8.14
CA LEU A 113 5.10 2.30 6.94
C LEU A 113 4.87 3.82 6.97
N TYR A 114 3.66 4.27 7.31
CA TYR A 114 3.34 5.69 7.48
C TYR A 114 4.23 6.30 8.56
N SER A 115 4.33 5.67 9.74
CA SER A 115 5.13 6.19 10.86
C SER A 115 6.61 6.32 10.53
N ILE A 116 7.17 5.33 9.82
CA ILE A 116 8.57 5.38 9.34
C ILE A 116 8.77 6.52 8.33
N TYR A 117 7.85 6.65 7.36
CA TYR A 117 7.92 7.71 6.37
C TYR A 117 7.80 9.10 7.03
N PHE A 118 6.83 9.27 7.93
CA PHE A 118 6.59 10.51 8.66
C PHE A 118 7.83 10.91 9.47
N LYS A 119 8.41 9.96 10.21
CA LYS A 119 9.59 10.19 11.07
C LYS A 119 10.83 10.62 10.27
N ARG A 120 10.98 10.18 9.01
CA ARG A 120 12.15 10.51 8.17
C ARG A 120 12.31 12.02 7.95
N HIS A 121 11.21 12.76 7.86
CA HIS A 121 11.16 14.21 7.71
C HIS A 121 10.14 14.80 8.69
N TYR A 122 10.29 14.50 9.98
CA TYR A 122 9.28 14.77 11.01
C TYR A 122 8.81 16.22 11.03
N GLU A 123 9.75 17.17 11.10
CA GLU A 123 9.44 18.61 11.17
C GLU A 123 8.73 19.12 9.91
N GLU A 124 9.23 18.73 8.72
CA GLU A 124 8.63 19.13 7.44
C GLU A 124 7.21 18.57 7.28
N ASN A 125 7.01 17.30 7.64
CA ASN A 125 5.71 16.65 7.56
C ASN A 125 4.70 17.25 8.55
N LEU A 126 5.14 17.56 9.77
CA LEU A 126 4.31 18.23 10.78
C LEU A 126 3.91 19.63 10.31
N LYS A 127 4.87 20.40 9.81
CA LYS A 127 4.63 21.74 9.24
C LYS A 127 3.63 21.69 8.10
N TRP A 128 3.85 20.82 7.11
CA TRP A 128 2.93 20.66 5.97
C TRP A 128 1.51 20.32 6.41
N LYS A 129 1.37 19.41 7.38
CA LYS A 129 0.07 19.02 7.90
C LYS A 129 -0.66 20.22 8.51
N ILE A 130 -0.01 20.98 9.38
CA ILE A 130 -0.60 22.17 10.03
C ILE A 130 -0.98 23.24 9.00
N GLU A 131 -0.06 23.58 8.08
CA GLU A 131 -0.30 24.60 7.04
C GLU A 131 -1.39 24.17 6.05
N SER A 132 -1.51 22.87 5.76
CA SER A 132 -2.60 22.35 4.93
C SER A 132 -3.95 22.52 5.62
N TYR A 133 -4.04 22.27 6.93
CA TYR A 133 -5.28 22.47 7.68
C TYR A 133 -5.67 23.94 7.74
N GLN A 134 -4.72 24.84 8.03
CA GLN A 134 -4.96 26.29 8.08
C GLN A 134 -5.54 26.79 6.75
N ARG A 135 -4.93 26.44 5.61
CA ARG A 135 -5.43 26.81 4.28
C ARG A 135 -6.84 26.27 3.98
N MET A 136 -7.23 25.14 4.55
CA MET A 136 -8.58 24.59 4.37
C MET A 136 -9.61 25.33 5.20
N THR A 137 -9.24 25.83 6.38
CA THR A 137 -10.16 26.49 7.32
C THR A 137 -10.24 28.01 7.15
N GLU A 138 -9.20 28.65 6.62
CA GLU A 138 -9.14 30.11 6.41
C GLU A 138 -10.07 30.60 5.28
N GLY A 139 -10.52 29.72 4.38
CA GLY A 139 -11.46 30.05 3.31
C GLY A 139 -12.94 30.16 3.74
N ASP A 140 -13.25 29.84 4.99
CA ASP A 140 -14.61 29.83 5.55
C ASP A 140 -14.93 31.09 6.41
N SER A 141 -14.14 32.16 6.27
CA SER A 141 -14.27 33.44 7.02
C SER A 141 -14.81 34.59 6.17
#